data_AF-A0A935LV46-F1
#
_entry.id   AF-A0A935LV46-F1
#
_cell.length_a   1.000
_cell.length_b   1.000
_cell.length_c   1.000
_cell.angle_alpha   90.00
_cell.angle_beta   90.00
_cell.angle_gamma   90.00
#
_symmetry.space_group_name_H-M   'P 1'
#
loop_
_entity.id
_entity.type
_entity.pdbx_description
1 polymer ?
#
loop_
_entity_poly.entity_id
_entity_poly.type
_entity_poly.pdbx_seq_one_letter_code
_entity_poly.pdbx_strand_id
1 'polypeptide(L)'
;MKTYFPENEILDATIKCITEDRQNKIWFARDKGISNYSLNDSLITNLSRFDEYDLTSSNVLSVDKYNRLWVGTMNGLYILDKDSIRVLNTQTGLTSKEILSLFYDTTKNSMWIGSPGGLSSIDINEFDKSKILPVSVRIKNIKADDSVYSFKENIIFEPDINNIHLDFTSLNFSSPSSVKYQYKLEDDWIDISDDYINLTSLGKGDYNLAIRGKVINSLLGKPSIVNFTVLPHLTETFIFRASIIGLFILELYSAQQRELSIMKTGQEKMNISNQVNELKHKALSSMMNPHFIFNSLNSVQYLINIDRKREANDYISLMAKLIRMNLESASESYIRLDEEIKRLDLYLRIEKLRFSDKFSYDIIAGPGVNSRINHDPEYDHTAVC
;
A
#
# COMPACT_ATOMS: atom_id res chain seq x y z
N MET A 1 39.15 -62.42 34.94
CA MET A 1 39.11 -61.02 34.49
C MET A 1 37.64 -60.65 34.35
N LYS A 2 37.09 -59.85 35.28
CA LYS A 2 35.70 -59.37 35.18
C LYS A 2 35.70 -58.16 34.25
N THR A 3 35.10 -58.29 33.07
CA THR A 3 34.85 -57.18 32.16
C THR A 3 33.53 -56.55 32.56
N TYR A 4 33.55 -55.33 33.09
CA TYR A 4 32.34 -54.66 33.60
C TYR A 4 31.46 -54.07 32.48
N PHE A 5 31.92 -54.05 31.22
CA PHE A 5 31.27 -53.31 30.13
C PHE A 5 31.39 -53.98 28.74
N PRO A 6 30.93 -55.23 28.52
CA PRO A 6 31.14 -55.92 27.24
C PRO A 6 30.34 -55.34 26.04
N GLU A 7 29.27 -54.58 26.28
CA GLU A 7 28.41 -53.99 25.22
C GLU A 7 28.03 -52.50 25.46
N ASN A 8 28.85 -51.73 26.19
CA ASN A 8 28.39 -50.45 26.76
C ASN A 8 28.99 -49.19 26.11
N GLU A 9 28.12 -48.18 25.93
CA GLU A 9 28.35 -46.86 25.32
C GLU A 9 29.54 -46.07 25.89
N ILE A 10 30.10 -46.44 27.05
CA ILE A 10 31.28 -45.78 27.63
C ILE A 10 32.55 -46.09 26.81
N LEU A 11 32.68 -47.33 26.33
CA LEU A 11 33.85 -47.82 25.58
C LEU A 11 33.85 -47.42 24.11
N ASP A 12 32.81 -46.73 23.63
CA ASP A 12 32.71 -46.22 22.26
C ASP A 12 33.64 -45.03 21.98
N ALA A 13 34.34 -44.53 23.01
CA ALA A 13 35.21 -43.37 22.98
C ALA A 13 36.43 -43.59 23.87
N THR A 14 37.54 -42.93 23.52
CA THR A 14 38.77 -42.98 24.32
C THR A 14 38.56 -42.30 25.66
N ILE A 15 38.89 -43.01 26.74
CA ILE A 15 38.85 -42.48 28.10
C ILE A 15 40.16 -41.73 28.35
N LYS A 16 40.06 -40.45 28.71
CA LYS A 16 41.21 -39.58 28.98
C LYS A 16 41.51 -39.43 30.46
N CYS A 17 40.48 -39.45 31.30
CA CYS A 17 40.61 -39.28 32.74
C CYS A 17 39.50 -40.05 33.46
N ILE A 18 39.79 -40.52 34.66
CA ILE A 18 38.84 -41.20 35.55
C ILE A 18 38.96 -40.54 36.92
N THR A 19 37.83 -40.22 37.54
CA THR A 19 37.77 -39.74 38.93
C THR A 19 36.56 -40.35 39.63
N GLU A 20 36.63 -40.46 40.95
CA GLU A 20 35.49 -40.86 41.77
C GLU A 20 34.96 -39.64 42.53
N ASP A 21 33.63 -39.54 42.64
CA ASP A 21 32.99 -38.55 43.48
C ASP A 21 32.68 -39.09 44.88
N ARG A 22 32.31 -38.22 45.82
CA ARG A 22 32.00 -38.58 47.21
C ARG A 22 30.66 -39.31 47.37
N GLN A 23 29.94 -39.55 46.27
CA GLN A 23 28.68 -40.30 46.22
C GLN A 23 28.86 -41.68 45.57
N ASN A 24 30.11 -42.16 45.44
CA ASN A 24 30.46 -43.43 44.80
C ASN A 24 30.03 -43.50 43.33
N LYS A 25 30.05 -42.36 42.61
CA LYS A 25 29.97 -42.36 41.15
C LYS A 25 31.36 -42.23 40.56
N ILE A 26 31.66 -43.11 39.61
CA ILE A 26 32.90 -43.05 38.84
C ILE A 26 32.62 -42.23 37.59
N TRP A 27 33.37 -41.15 37.42
CA TRP A 27 33.29 -40.24 36.29
C TRP A 27 34.42 -40.51 35.30
N PHE A 28 34.09 -40.48 34.01
CA PHE A 28 34.99 -40.70 32.89
C PHE A 28 34.96 -39.46 31.99
N ALA A 29 36.12 -38.86 31.73
CA ALA A 29 36.26 -37.92 30.61
C ALA A 29 36.57 -38.70 29.35
N ARG A 30 35.88 -38.35 28.27
CA ARG A 30 35.93 -39.04 26.99
C ARG A 30 35.95 -38.02 25.84
N ASP A 31 36.32 -38.47 24.66
CA ASP A 31 36.27 -37.64 23.43
C ASP A 31 34.86 -37.20 23.00
N LYS A 32 33.83 -37.77 23.63
CA LYS A 32 32.42 -37.44 23.38
C LYS A 32 31.72 -36.83 24.60
N GLY A 33 32.49 -36.31 25.55
CA GLY A 33 31.95 -35.68 26.76
C GLY A 33 32.35 -36.39 28.04
N ILE A 34 31.46 -36.37 29.02
CA ILE A 34 31.68 -37.07 30.29
C ILE A 34 30.64 -38.18 30.46
N SER A 35 31.02 -39.21 31.21
CA SER A 35 30.09 -40.23 31.66
C SER A 35 30.23 -40.44 33.15
N ASN A 36 29.14 -40.80 33.83
CA ASN A 36 29.23 -41.36 35.17
C ASN A 36 28.62 -42.76 35.23
N TYR A 37 29.18 -43.55 36.14
CA TYR A 37 28.71 -44.86 36.52
C TYR A 37 28.41 -44.85 38.03
N SER A 38 27.15 -45.07 38.41
CA SER A 38 26.75 -45.20 39.81
C SER A 38 27.12 -46.60 40.34
N LEU A 39 28.00 -46.68 41.34
CA LEU A 39 28.35 -47.96 41.96
C LEU A 39 27.17 -48.61 42.69
N ASN A 40 26.16 -47.82 43.09
CA ASN A 40 24.99 -48.30 43.81
C ASN A 40 23.96 -48.95 42.88
N ASP A 41 23.71 -48.35 41.72
CA ASP A 41 22.59 -48.71 40.85
C ASP A 41 23.04 -49.38 39.54
N SER A 42 24.36 -49.44 39.30
CA SER A 42 24.96 -49.90 38.04
C SER A 42 24.47 -49.16 36.79
N LEU A 43 23.96 -47.94 36.98
CA LEU A 43 23.45 -47.07 35.91
C LEU A 43 24.58 -46.22 35.33
N ILE A 44 24.53 -46.07 34.01
CA ILE A 44 25.43 -45.22 33.23
C ILE A 44 24.64 -44.01 32.73
N THR A 45 25.22 -42.83 32.85
CA THR A 45 24.70 -41.64 32.17
C THR A 45 25.81 -40.95 31.38
N ASN A 46 25.48 -40.57 30.15
CA ASN A 46 26.38 -39.91 29.21
C ASN A 46 25.96 -38.45 29.06
N LEU A 47 26.93 -37.54 29.10
CA LEU A 47 26.69 -36.10 29.04
C LEU A 47 27.69 -35.45 28.09
N SER A 48 27.23 -35.11 26.90
CA SER A 48 27.98 -34.35 25.88
C SER A 48 27.72 -32.85 25.95
N ARG A 49 26.59 -32.43 26.53
CA ARG A 49 26.17 -31.04 26.67
C ARG A 49 25.50 -30.82 28.01
N PHE A 50 25.72 -29.65 28.62
CA PHE A 50 25.00 -29.20 29.80
C PHE A 50 24.53 -27.75 29.58
N ASP A 51 23.22 -27.52 29.64
CA ASP A 51 22.59 -26.26 29.21
C ASP A 51 23.05 -25.83 27.81
N GLU A 52 23.56 -24.61 27.68
CA GLU A 52 24.10 -24.06 26.44
C GLU A 52 25.52 -24.55 26.12
N TYR A 53 26.21 -25.22 27.05
CA TYR A 53 27.64 -25.52 26.97
C TYR A 53 27.95 -26.93 26.46
N ASP A 54 28.92 -26.99 25.55
CA ASP A 54 29.46 -28.22 24.99
C ASP A 54 30.58 -28.80 25.86
N LEU A 55 30.43 -30.06 26.26
CA LEU A 55 31.40 -30.80 27.08
C LEU A 55 32.16 -31.85 26.27
N THR A 56 31.90 -32.00 24.96
CA THR A 56 32.48 -33.08 24.13
C THR A 56 34.01 -33.13 24.18
N SER A 57 34.67 -31.98 24.33
CA SER A 57 36.13 -31.84 24.41
C SER A 57 36.73 -32.04 25.82
N SER A 58 36.12 -32.90 26.64
CA SER A 58 36.56 -33.15 28.03
C SER A 58 37.87 -33.93 28.09
N ASN A 59 38.87 -33.37 28.80
CA ASN A 59 40.22 -33.94 28.92
C ASN A 59 40.51 -34.46 30.33
N VAL A 60 40.17 -33.68 31.35
CA VAL A 60 40.55 -33.97 32.74
C VAL A 60 39.40 -33.66 33.69
N LEU A 61 39.27 -34.46 34.75
CA LEU A 61 38.25 -34.31 35.78
C LEU A 61 38.89 -34.17 37.16
N SER A 62 38.24 -33.42 38.05
CA SER A 62 38.56 -33.43 39.48
C SER A 62 37.30 -33.16 40.30
N VAL A 63 37.26 -33.64 41.53
CA VAL A 63 36.14 -33.42 42.46
C VAL A 63 36.63 -32.63 43.67
N ASP A 64 35.87 -31.63 44.09
CA ASP A 64 36.22 -30.81 45.26
C ASP A 64 35.58 -31.30 46.58
N LYS A 65 35.80 -30.57 47.69
CA LYS A 65 35.20 -30.90 48.99
C LYS A 65 33.68 -30.82 49.03
N TYR A 66 33.06 -30.06 48.13
CA TYR A 66 31.61 -29.90 48.05
C TYR A 66 30.95 -30.90 47.10
N ASN A 67 31.75 -31.85 46.57
CA ASN A 67 31.32 -32.84 45.59
C ASN A 67 30.90 -32.24 44.24
N ARG A 68 31.49 -31.11 43.86
CA ARG A 68 31.30 -30.54 42.53
C ARG A 68 32.31 -31.12 41.57
N LEU A 69 31.88 -31.38 40.34
CA LEU A 69 32.74 -31.94 39.29
C LEU A 69 33.35 -30.81 38.48
N TRP A 70 34.67 -30.75 38.47
CA TRP A 70 35.46 -29.82 37.68
C TRP A 70 35.91 -30.53 36.42
N VAL A 71 35.47 -30.03 35.27
CA VAL A 71 35.67 -30.62 33.94
C VAL A 71 36.57 -29.69 33.13
N GLY A 72 37.83 -30.07 32.99
CA GLY A 72 38.78 -29.40 32.12
C GLY A 72 38.60 -29.86 30.67
N THR A 73 38.46 -28.91 29.76
CA THR A 73 38.22 -29.16 28.32
C THR A 73 39.22 -28.40 27.45
N MET A 74 39.12 -28.55 26.13
CA MET A 74 39.88 -27.71 25.18
C MET A 74 39.41 -26.24 25.14
N ASN A 75 38.21 -25.94 25.65
CA ASN A 75 37.56 -24.62 25.54
C ASN A 75 37.35 -23.91 26.88
N GLY A 76 37.82 -24.50 27.98
CA GLY A 76 37.77 -23.92 29.31
C GLY A 76 37.55 -24.97 30.39
N LEU A 77 37.28 -24.48 31.59
CA LEU A 77 37.02 -25.25 32.79
C LEU A 77 35.55 -25.07 33.20
N TYR A 78 34.81 -26.17 33.24
CA TYR A 78 33.40 -26.18 33.64
C TYR A 78 33.28 -26.77 35.04
N ILE A 79 32.52 -26.12 35.91
CA ILE A 79 32.25 -26.57 37.28
C ILE A 79 30.78 -26.94 37.35
N LEU A 80 30.50 -28.24 37.45
CA LEU A 80 29.16 -28.80 37.55
C LEU A 80 28.81 -29.01 39.02
N ASP A 81 27.74 -28.37 39.46
CA ASP A 81 27.16 -28.50 40.79
C ASP A 81 25.67 -28.77 40.67
N LYS A 82 25.30 -30.05 40.73
CA LYS A 82 23.92 -30.56 40.56
C LYS A 82 23.30 -30.06 39.25
N ASP A 83 22.39 -29.08 39.34
CA ASP A 83 21.64 -28.50 38.23
C ASP A 83 22.24 -27.17 37.74
N SER A 84 23.45 -26.82 38.19
CA SER A 84 24.11 -25.57 37.83
C SER A 84 25.50 -25.78 37.25
N ILE A 85 25.86 -24.92 36.31
CA ILE A 85 27.19 -24.89 35.69
C ILE A 85 27.80 -23.50 35.84
N ARG A 86 29.06 -23.47 36.26
CA ARG A 86 29.91 -22.28 36.17
C ARG A 86 31.05 -22.52 35.19
N VAL A 87 31.46 -21.49 34.48
CA VAL A 87 32.45 -21.57 33.41
C VAL A 87 33.60 -20.66 33.71
N LEU A 88 34.81 -21.19 33.57
CA LEU A 88 36.04 -20.43 33.60
C LEU A 88 36.77 -20.57 32.27
N ASN A 89 37.12 -19.46 31.65
CA ASN A 89 37.86 -19.39 30.40
C ASN A 89 38.78 -18.16 30.41
N THR A 90 39.39 -17.84 29.26
CA THR A 90 40.28 -16.68 29.14
C THR A 90 39.59 -15.33 29.38
N GLN A 91 38.26 -15.26 29.23
CA GLN A 91 37.47 -14.06 29.53
C GLN A 91 37.10 -13.96 31.01
N THR A 92 37.28 -15.01 31.80
CA THR A 92 37.00 -14.99 33.25
C THR A 92 38.27 -15.17 34.08
N GLY A 93 39.45 -15.07 33.46
CA GLY A 93 40.74 -15.02 34.16
C GLY A 93 41.65 -16.24 33.99
N LEU A 94 41.30 -17.27 33.19
CA LEU A 94 42.25 -18.34 32.89
C LEU A 94 43.33 -17.88 31.90
N THR A 95 44.55 -18.38 32.06
CA THR A 95 45.68 -18.03 31.19
C THR A 95 45.63 -18.71 29.82
N SER A 96 44.88 -19.80 29.68
CA SER A 96 44.66 -20.51 28.43
C SER A 96 43.25 -21.11 28.38
N LYS A 97 42.77 -21.38 27.15
CA LYS A 97 41.49 -22.07 26.93
C LYS A 97 41.58 -23.55 27.23
N GLU A 98 42.68 -24.18 26.85
CA GLU A 98 42.86 -25.62 27.01
C GLU A 98 43.32 -25.97 28.42
N ILE A 99 42.64 -26.94 29.03
CA ILE A 99 42.95 -27.48 30.35
C ILE A 99 43.55 -28.87 30.20
N LEU A 100 44.77 -29.04 30.69
CA LEU A 100 45.54 -30.27 30.58
C LEU A 100 45.54 -31.09 31.88
N SER A 101 45.51 -30.42 33.02
CA SER A 101 45.48 -31.08 34.32
C SER A 101 44.70 -30.30 35.36
N LEU A 102 44.10 -31.03 36.29
CA LEU A 102 43.43 -30.50 37.47
C LEU A 102 43.95 -31.24 38.70
N PHE A 103 44.19 -30.49 39.77
CA PHE A 103 44.58 -31.07 41.05
C PHE A 103 43.91 -30.31 42.19
N TYR A 104 43.07 -31.01 42.95
CA TYR A 104 42.43 -30.44 44.12
C TYR A 104 43.33 -30.59 45.36
N ASP A 105 43.85 -29.47 45.85
CA ASP A 105 44.59 -29.40 47.11
C ASP A 105 43.61 -29.29 48.29
N THR A 106 43.43 -30.41 48.98
CA THR A 106 42.53 -30.50 50.15
C THR A 106 43.01 -29.68 51.35
N THR A 107 44.31 -29.40 51.46
CA THR A 107 44.89 -28.67 52.60
C THR A 107 44.64 -27.17 52.48
N LYS A 108 44.81 -26.61 51.28
CA LYS A 108 44.56 -25.20 50.99
C LYS A 108 43.15 -24.93 50.50
N ASN A 109 42.39 -25.97 50.19
CA ASN A 109 41.09 -25.88 49.55
C ASN A 109 41.15 -25.08 48.24
N SER A 110 42.14 -25.41 47.41
CA SER A 110 42.38 -24.74 46.14
C SER A 110 42.39 -25.73 44.98
N MET A 111 41.86 -25.33 43.83
CA MET A 111 41.99 -26.07 42.58
C MET A 111 43.19 -25.55 41.79
N TRP A 112 44.15 -26.42 41.54
CA TRP A 112 45.27 -26.15 40.65
C TRP A 112 44.92 -26.58 39.23
N ILE A 113 45.24 -25.72 38.27
CA ILE A 113 44.84 -25.85 36.87
C ILE A 113 46.10 -25.75 36.02
N GLY A 114 46.50 -26.87 35.43
CA GLY A 114 47.59 -26.91 34.46
C GLY A 114 47.06 -26.69 33.05
N SER A 115 47.70 -25.77 32.34
CA SER A 115 47.35 -25.39 30.97
C SER A 115 48.61 -25.15 30.14
N PRO A 116 48.52 -25.06 28.79
CA PRO A 116 49.66 -24.64 27.96
C PRO A 116 50.22 -23.26 28.35
N GLY A 117 49.38 -22.40 28.94
CA GLY A 117 49.77 -21.08 29.44
C GLY A 117 50.40 -21.08 30.84
N GLY A 118 50.69 -22.26 31.40
CA GLY A 118 51.26 -22.43 32.73
C GLY A 118 50.24 -22.88 33.78
N LEU A 119 50.59 -22.64 35.05
CA LEU A 119 49.82 -23.08 36.21
C LEU A 119 48.97 -21.94 36.79
N SER A 120 47.68 -22.19 36.96
CA SER A 120 46.75 -21.28 37.66
C SER A 120 46.23 -21.94 38.94
N SER A 121 45.86 -21.15 39.94
CA SER A 121 45.27 -21.63 41.20
C SER A 121 44.01 -20.86 41.55
N ILE A 122 42.97 -21.56 42.00
CA ILE A 122 41.71 -20.95 42.42
C ILE A 122 41.39 -21.38 43.85
N ASP A 123 41.26 -20.43 44.76
CA ASP A 123 40.70 -20.69 46.09
C ASP A 123 39.19 -20.91 45.98
N ILE A 124 38.73 -22.08 46.42
CA ILE A 124 37.33 -22.48 46.28
C ILE A 124 36.40 -21.60 47.16
N ASN A 125 36.86 -21.17 48.34
CA ASN A 125 36.04 -20.32 49.20
C ASN A 125 35.86 -18.92 48.60
N GLU A 126 36.90 -18.37 47.97
CA GLU A 126 36.80 -17.08 47.26
C GLU A 126 35.92 -17.18 46.02
N PHE A 127 36.08 -18.25 45.25
CA PHE A 127 35.24 -18.55 44.09
C PHE A 127 33.76 -18.59 44.46
N ASP A 128 33.40 -19.19 45.60
CA ASP A 128 32.01 -19.29 46.05
C ASP A 128 31.44 -17.97 46.57
N LYS A 129 32.29 -17.11 47.14
CA LYS A 129 31.91 -15.75 47.54
C LYS A 129 31.74 -14.83 46.34
N SER A 130 32.43 -15.10 45.23
CA SER A 130 32.34 -14.28 44.03
C SER A 130 30.93 -14.34 43.42
N LYS A 131 30.22 -13.21 43.46
CA LYS A 131 28.94 -13.03 42.78
C LYS A 131 29.13 -12.06 41.63
N ILE A 132 28.98 -12.56 40.41
CA ILE A 132 29.06 -11.72 39.21
C ILE A 132 27.72 -11.02 39.06
N LEU A 133 27.75 -9.69 39.12
CA LEU A 133 26.55 -8.87 39.04
C LEU A 133 25.99 -8.91 37.61
N PRO A 134 24.65 -8.95 37.45
CA PRO A 134 24.03 -8.80 36.14
C PRO A 134 24.41 -7.48 35.50
N VAL A 135 24.60 -7.49 34.18
CA VAL A 135 24.97 -6.29 33.44
C VAL A 135 23.73 -5.54 32.96
N SER A 136 23.76 -4.21 33.04
CA SER A 136 22.71 -3.35 32.49
C SER A 136 23.08 -2.91 31.08
N VAL A 137 22.13 -3.06 30.15
CA VAL A 137 22.26 -2.59 28.77
C VAL A 137 21.83 -1.13 28.69
N ARG A 138 22.62 -0.31 28.00
CA ARG A 138 22.34 1.09 27.69
C ARG A 138 22.29 1.26 26.18
N ILE A 139 21.24 1.88 25.69
CA ILE A 139 21.16 2.28 24.29
C ILE A 139 22.10 3.46 24.08
N LYS A 140 22.93 3.38 23.05
CA LYS A 140 23.81 4.47 22.62
C LYS A 140 23.03 5.40 21.70
N ASN A 141 22.64 4.88 20.53
CA ASN A 141 22.02 5.64 19.46
C ASN A 141 20.93 4.80 18.79
N ILE A 142 19.92 5.47 18.24
CA ILE A 142 18.91 4.87 17.37
C ILE A 142 18.98 5.62 16.05
N LYS A 143 19.12 4.90 14.95
CA LYS A 143 19.14 5.46 13.60
C LYS A 143 17.99 4.85 12.81
N ALA A 144 17.21 5.67 12.13
CA ALA A 144 16.30 5.19 11.10
C ALA A 144 16.73 5.82 9.78
N ASP A 145 17.15 4.96 8.85
CA ASP A 145 17.80 5.33 7.61
C ASP A 145 18.94 6.36 7.85
N ASP A 146 18.80 7.61 7.39
CA ASP A 146 19.82 8.66 7.54
C ASP A 146 19.66 9.52 8.81
N SER A 147 18.58 9.33 9.59
CA SER A 147 18.27 10.17 10.75
C SER A 147 18.68 9.52 12.07
N VAL A 148 19.29 10.31 12.97
CA VAL A 148 19.70 9.86 14.30
C VAL A 148 18.75 10.41 15.37
N TYR A 149 18.18 9.51 16.17
CA TYR A 149 17.21 9.81 17.21
C TYR A 149 17.83 9.71 18.60
N SER A 150 17.44 10.62 19.49
CA SER A 150 17.87 10.65 20.88
C SER A 150 16.90 9.87 21.77
N PHE A 151 17.43 9.08 22.69
CA PHE A 151 16.68 8.18 23.60
C PHE A 151 15.72 8.90 24.58
N LYS A 152 15.73 10.24 24.67
CA LYS A 152 14.97 10.98 25.68
C LYS A 152 13.49 11.24 25.35
N GLU A 153 13.02 10.92 24.15
CA GLU A 153 11.67 11.23 23.70
C GLU A 153 10.93 9.99 23.19
N ASN A 154 9.60 10.02 23.17
CA ASN A 154 8.81 9.01 22.48
C ASN A 154 9.15 9.08 20.99
N ILE A 155 9.82 8.05 20.48
CA ILE A 155 10.32 8.05 19.11
C ILE A 155 9.18 7.69 18.17
N ILE A 156 8.87 8.59 17.25
CA ILE A 156 7.86 8.40 16.22
C ILE A 156 8.57 8.37 14.89
N PHE A 157 8.40 7.28 14.16
CA PHE A 157 8.97 7.09 12.83
C PHE A 157 7.94 7.32 11.74
N GLU A 158 8.40 7.92 10.64
CA GLU A 158 7.59 8.14 9.44
C GLU A 158 7.30 6.82 8.71
N PRO A 159 6.22 6.71 7.93
CA PRO A 159 5.81 5.45 7.31
C PRO A 159 6.82 4.83 6.34
N ASP A 160 7.75 5.62 5.80
CA ASP A 160 8.69 5.22 4.75
C ASP A 160 10.02 4.68 5.30
N ILE A 161 10.18 4.59 6.63
CA ILE A 161 11.40 4.03 7.23
C ILE A 161 11.51 2.53 6.98
N ASN A 162 12.61 2.12 6.36
CA ASN A 162 12.81 0.71 6.00
C ASN A 162 13.67 -0.05 7.01
N ASN A 163 14.59 0.66 7.66
CA ASN A 163 15.55 0.05 8.56
C ASN A 163 15.76 0.90 9.82
N ILE A 164 15.50 0.28 10.97
CA ILE A 164 15.83 0.86 12.28
C ILE A 164 17.06 0.14 12.81
N HIS A 165 18.17 0.87 12.90
CA HIS A 165 19.43 0.43 13.45
C HIS A 165 19.59 0.96 14.88
N LEU A 166 19.69 0.07 15.85
CA LEU A 166 19.84 0.43 17.26
C LEU A 166 21.18 -0.03 17.78
N ASP A 167 22.03 0.92 18.14
CA ASP A 167 23.33 0.71 18.78
C ASP A 167 23.15 0.66 20.30
N PHE A 168 23.67 -0.37 20.96
CA PHE A 168 23.65 -0.47 22.42
C PHE A 168 25.00 -0.91 22.98
N THR A 169 25.10 -0.93 24.30
CA THR A 169 26.31 -1.35 25.01
C THR A 169 25.96 -1.79 26.41
N SER A 170 26.83 -2.58 27.00
CA SER A 170 26.80 -2.86 28.43
C SER A 170 28.14 -2.49 29.05
N LEU A 171 28.12 -2.15 30.34
CA LEU A 171 29.33 -1.78 31.06
C LEU A 171 29.94 -3.05 31.69
N ASN A 172 30.85 -3.70 30.98
CA ASN A 172 31.69 -4.78 31.51
C ASN A 172 33.17 -4.53 31.16
N PHE A 173 33.89 -3.86 32.05
CA PHE A 173 35.29 -3.46 31.81
C PHE A 173 36.28 -4.63 31.84
N SER A 174 35.99 -5.67 32.61
CA SER A 174 36.90 -6.81 32.76
C SER A 174 36.95 -7.66 31.49
N SER A 175 35.80 -7.82 30.82
CA SER A 175 35.69 -8.59 29.57
C SER A 175 34.57 -8.05 28.66
N PRO A 176 34.83 -6.99 27.89
CA PRO A 176 33.81 -6.35 27.06
C PRO A 176 33.16 -7.31 26.06
N SER A 177 33.93 -8.23 25.49
CA SER A 177 33.48 -9.20 24.47
C SER A 177 32.80 -10.45 25.04
N SER A 178 32.64 -10.57 26.36
CA SER A 178 32.02 -11.76 26.98
C SER A 178 30.53 -11.59 27.26
N VAL A 179 29.95 -10.45 26.87
CA VAL A 179 28.54 -10.18 27.11
C VAL A 179 27.74 -10.72 25.94
N LYS A 180 26.81 -11.63 26.25
CA LYS A 180 25.80 -12.08 25.29
C LYS A 180 24.55 -11.24 25.48
N TYR A 181 23.89 -10.90 24.38
CA TYR A 181 22.68 -10.08 24.42
C TYR A 181 21.47 -10.86 23.93
N GLN A 182 20.32 -10.49 24.46
CA GLN A 182 19.03 -10.95 24.00
C GLN A 182 18.14 -9.74 23.79
N TYR A 183 17.35 -9.76 22.71
CA TYR A 183 16.31 -8.77 22.50
C TYR A 183 14.96 -9.43 22.29
N LYS A 184 13.89 -8.68 22.55
CA LYS A 184 12.50 -9.07 22.39
C LYS A 184 11.72 -7.88 21.87
N LEU A 185 10.93 -8.08 20.81
CA LEU A 185 10.04 -7.05 20.24
C LEU A 185 8.56 -7.34 20.50
N GLU A 186 8.16 -8.62 20.45
CA GLU A 186 6.76 -9.06 20.65
C GLU A 186 6.70 -10.15 21.72
N ASP A 187 7.09 -11.38 21.38
CA ASP A 187 6.91 -12.55 22.24
C ASP A 187 8.22 -13.19 22.72
N ASP A 188 9.04 -13.68 21.80
CA ASP A 188 10.21 -14.49 22.16
C ASP A 188 11.51 -13.67 22.27
N TRP A 189 12.41 -14.14 23.14
CA TRP A 189 13.75 -13.60 23.27
C TRP A 189 14.66 -14.22 22.23
N ILE A 190 15.34 -13.37 21.46
CA ILE A 190 16.27 -13.75 20.40
C ILE A 190 17.69 -13.44 20.86
N ASP A 191 18.56 -14.45 20.82
CA ASP A 191 19.99 -14.29 21.10
C ASP A 191 20.71 -13.56 19.95
N ILE A 192 21.50 -12.55 20.29
CA ILE A 192 22.34 -11.81 19.35
C ILE A 192 23.77 -11.71 19.88
N SER A 193 24.74 -11.77 18.97
CA SER A 193 26.16 -11.64 19.28
C SER A 193 26.69 -10.22 19.05
N ASP A 194 26.00 -9.45 18.21
CA ASP A 194 26.36 -8.07 17.88
C ASP A 194 25.89 -7.09 18.96
N ASP A 195 26.52 -5.91 19.00
CA ASP A 195 26.14 -4.79 19.87
C ASP A 195 25.14 -3.83 19.22
N TYR A 196 24.48 -4.28 18.15
CA TYR A 196 23.42 -3.57 17.46
C TYR A 196 22.27 -4.50 17.06
N ILE A 197 21.08 -3.92 16.84
CA ILE A 197 19.91 -4.60 16.27
C ILE A 197 19.49 -3.86 15.00
N ASN A 198 19.26 -4.60 13.92
CA ASN A 198 18.61 -4.09 12.71
C ASN A 198 17.19 -4.64 12.64
N LEU A 199 16.21 -3.75 12.68
CA LEU A 199 14.81 -4.10 12.44
C LEU A 199 14.43 -3.62 11.05
N THR A 200 14.19 -4.57 10.15
CA THR A 200 13.78 -4.30 8.77
C THR A 200 12.30 -4.59 8.59
N SER A 201 11.62 -3.77 7.77
CA SER A 201 10.25 -4.03 7.33
C SER A 201 9.24 -4.17 8.48
N LEU A 202 9.33 -3.30 9.47
CA LEU A 202 8.33 -3.22 10.54
C LEU A 202 6.99 -2.74 9.98
N GLY A 203 5.90 -3.35 10.44
CA GLY A 203 4.56 -2.86 10.16
C GLY A 203 4.26 -1.55 10.89
N LYS A 204 3.13 -0.94 10.57
CA LYS A 204 2.60 0.17 11.39
C LYS A 204 2.20 -0.32 12.77
N GLY A 205 2.44 0.49 13.80
CA GLY A 205 2.03 0.18 15.15
C GLY A 205 2.99 0.66 16.22
N ASP A 206 2.63 0.33 17.46
CA ASP A 206 3.43 0.62 18.64
C ASP A 206 4.28 -0.60 19.00
N TYR A 207 5.58 -0.38 19.17
CA TYR A 207 6.54 -1.44 19.46
C TYR A 207 7.22 -1.21 20.81
N ASN A 208 7.44 -2.31 21.52
CA ASN A 208 8.17 -2.36 22.78
C ASN A 208 9.40 -3.26 22.62
N LEU A 209 10.54 -2.64 22.34
CA LEU A 209 11.80 -3.35 22.20
C LEU A 209 12.50 -3.46 23.55
N ALA A 210 12.59 -4.66 24.08
CA ALA A 210 13.31 -4.98 25.31
C ALA A 210 14.66 -5.63 24.99
N ILE A 211 15.74 -5.14 25.59
CA ILE A 211 17.11 -5.66 25.39
C ILE A 211 17.73 -5.97 26.75
N ARG A 212 18.32 -7.15 26.91
CA ARG A 212 19.01 -7.54 28.15
C ARG A 212 20.34 -8.21 27.84
N GLY A 213 21.28 -8.11 28.77
CA GLY A 213 22.60 -8.71 28.66
C GLY A 213 22.81 -9.81 29.71
N LYS A 214 23.65 -10.77 29.38
CA LYS A 214 24.13 -11.82 30.28
C LYS A 214 25.65 -11.90 30.16
N VAL A 215 26.33 -11.90 31.30
CA VAL A 215 27.77 -12.19 31.38
C VAL A 215 27.93 -13.65 31.80
N ILE A 216 29.06 -14.26 31.46
CA ILE A 216 29.42 -15.60 31.93
C ILE A 216 29.27 -15.65 33.45
N ASN A 217 28.60 -16.68 33.96
CA ASN A 217 28.30 -16.91 35.39
C ASN A 217 27.41 -15.85 36.07
N SER A 218 26.81 -14.90 35.34
CA SER A 218 25.85 -13.94 35.90
C SER A 218 24.41 -14.39 35.66
N LEU A 219 23.51 -13.91 36.52
CA LEU A 219 22.09 -13.89 36.17
C LEU A 219 21.85 -12.90 35.02
N LEU A 220 20.72 -13.04 34.33
CA LEU A 220 20.34 -12.09 33.28
C LEU A 220 20.10 -10.70 33.88
N GLY A 221 20.57 -9.68 33.16
CA GLY A 221 20.33 -8.28 33.47
C GLY A 221 18.86 -7.90 33.40
N LYS A 222 18.51 -6.80 34.07
CA LYS A 222 17.18 -6.19 33.89
C LYS A 222 17.04 -5.69 32.45
N PRO A 223 15.90 -5.93 31.79
CA PRO A 223 15.69 -5.48 30.41
C PRO A 223 15.65 -3.95 30.33
N SER A 224 16.34 -3.41 29.36
CA SER A 224 16.27 -2.02 28.92
C SER A 224 15.21 -1.92 27.83
N ILE A 225 14.24 -1.04 28.00
CA ILE A 225 13.04 -0.96 27.15
C ILE A 225 13.10 0.31 26.31
N VAL A 226 12.82 0.16 25.01
CA VAL A 226 12.66 1.24 24.04
C VAL A 226 11.26 1.16 23.45
N ASN A 227 10.49 2.22 23.61
CA ASN A 227 9.17 2.34 23.01
C ASN A 227 9.28 3.24 21.79
N PHE A 228 8.71 2.80 20.67
CA PHE A 228 8.63 3.61 19.46
C PHE A 228 7.37 3.28 18.68
N THR A 229 6.90 4.24 17.89
CA THR A 229 5.69 4.11 17.06
C THR A 229 6.05 4.31 15.60
N VAL A 230 5.60 3.40 14.74
CA VAL A 230 5.70 3.54 13.28
C VAL A 230 4.35 4.00 12.74
N LEU A 231 4.32 5.20 12.15
CA LEU A 231 3.07 5.77 11.64
C LEU A 231 2.55 5.01 10.41
N PRO A 232 1.22 4.92 10.24
CA PRO A 232 0.64 4.40 9.00
C PRO A 232 0.87 5.35 7.83
N HIS A 233 1.07 4.80 6.63
CA HIS A 233 1.07 5.60 5.40
C HIS A 233 -0.30 6.29 5.22
N LEU A 234 -0.32 7.51 4.66
CA LEU A 234 -1.56 8.29 4.50
C LEU A 234 -2.64 7.51 3.74
N THR A 235 -2.25 6.72 2.74
CA THR A 235 -3.14 5.85 1.94
C THR A 235 -3.80 4.72 2.74
N GLU A 236 -3.24 4.38 3.90
CA GLU A 236 -3.76 3.37 4.81
C GLU A 236 -4.68 3.95 5.87
N THR A 237 -4.77 5.29 5.97
CA THR A 237 -5.69 5.95 6.88
C THR A 237 -7.13 5.86 6.35
N PHE A 238 -8.08 5.65 7.26
CA PHE A 238 -9.50 5.58 6.93
C PHE A 238 -10.00 6.87 6.26
N ILE A 239 -9.58 8.03 6.77
CA ILE A 239 -10.01 9.34 6.29
C ILE A 239 -9.58 9.56 4.84
N PHE A 240 -8.35 9.18 4.47
CA PHE A 240 -7.87 9.30 3.10
C PHE A 240 -8.63 8.40 2.12
N ARG A 241 -8.93 7.15 2.51
CA ARG A 241 -9.77 6.26 1.68
C ARG A 241 -11.18 6.80 1.52
N ALA A 242 -11.76 7.33 2.61
CA ALA A 242 -13.07 7.95 2.59
C ALA A 242 -13.11 9.22 1.71
N SER A 243 -12.04 10.03 1.71
CA SER A 243 -11.98 11.24 0.87
C SER A 243 -11.88 10.91 -0.62
N ILE A 244 -11.13 9.87 -1.01
CA ILE A 244 -11.09 9.39 -2.40
C ILE A 244 -12.47 8.91 -2.85
N ILE A 245 -13.16 8.11 -2.02
CA ILE A 245 -14.53 7.65 -2.32
C ILE A 245 -15.48 8.84 -2.43
N GLY A 246 -15.36 9.82 -1.53
CA GLY A 246 -16.16 11.05 -1.56
C GLY A 246 -15.96 11.85 -2.84
N LEU A 247 -14.70 12.02 -3.28
CA LEU A 247 -14.38 12.69 -4.55
C LEU A 247 -14.97 11.95 -5.75
N PHE A 248 -14.91 10.62 -5.76
CA PHE A 248 -15.48 9.80 -6.82
C PHE A 248 -17.02 9.93 -6.89
N ILE A 249 -17.70 9.94 -5.74
CA ILE A 249 -19.15 10.17 -5.68
C ILE A 249 -19.51 11.58 -6.16
N LEU A 250 -18.70 12.59 -5.80
CA LEU A 250 -18.89 13.97 -6.24
C LEU A 250 -18.77 14.10 -7.76
N GLU A 251 -17.78 13.42 -8.35
CA GLU A 251 -17.58 13.39 -9.80
C GLU A 251 -18.78 12.76 -10.51
N LEU A 252 -19.24 11.59 -10.06
CA LEU A 252 -20.44 10.93 -10.60
C LEU A 252 -21.70 11.81 -10.48
N TYR A 253 -21.88 12.46 -9.33
CA TYR A 253 -22.98 13.39 -9.11
C TYR A 253 -22.92 14.59 -10.08
N SER A 254 -21.73 15.17 -10.26
CA SER A 254 -21.53 16.29 -11.19
C SER A 254 -21.77 15.89 -12.65
N ALA A 255 -21.38 14.68 -13.04
CA ALA A 255 -21.61 14.13 -14.38
C ALA A 255 -23.12 13.94 -14.64
N GLN A 256 -23.85 13.39 -13.67
CA GLN A 256 -25.30 13.22 -13.78
C GLN A 256 -26.03 14.57 -13.90
N GLN A 257 -25.62 15.58 -13.14
CA GLN A 257 -26.18 16.94 -13.27
C GLN A 257 -25.87 17.58 -14.63
N ARG A 258 -24.65 17.34 -15.16
CA ARG A 258 -24.28 17.80 -16.49
C ARG A 258 -25.13 17.13 -17.58
N GLU A 259 -25.38 15.84 -17.47
CA GLU A 259 -26.26 15.12 -18.41
C GLU A 259 -27.70 15.65 -18.37
N LEU A 260 -28.26 15.82 -17.17
CA LEU A 260 -29.60 16.39 -16.98
C LEU A 260 -29.73 17.82 -17.54
N SER A 261 -28.69 18.65 -17.39
CA SER A 261 -28.70 19.99 -17.97
C SER A 261 -28.63 19.97 -19.50
N ILE A 262 -27.81 19.09 -20.09
CA ILE A 262 -27.74 18.87 -21.54
C ILE A 262 -29.10 18.40 -22.09
N MET A 263 -29.76 17.45 -21.42
CA MET A 263 -31.08 16.95 -21.83
C MET A 263 -32.15 18.06 -21.84
N LYS A 264 -32.17 18.95 -20.83
CA LYS A 264 -33.12 20.08 -20.79
C LYS A 264 -32.92 21.04 -21.96
N THR A 265 -31.67 21.44 -22.22
CA THR A 265 -31.35 22.31 -23.36
C THR A 265 -31.66 21.65 -24.70
N GLY A 266 -31.48 20.33 -24.81
CA GLY A 266 -31.88 19.55 -25.98
C GLY A 266 -33.40 19.59 -26.21
N GLN A 267 -34.19 19.41 -25.15
CA GLN A 267 -35.64 19.43 -25.21
C GLN A 267 -36.19 20.81 -25.61
N GLU A 268 -35.64 21.89 -25.07
CA GLU A 268 -36.02 23.26 -25.42
C GLU A 268 -35.76 23.56 -26.90
N LYS A 269 -34.58 23.17 -27.41
CA LYS A 269 -34.25 23.30 -28.84
C LYS A 269 -35.21 22.51 -29.72
N MET A 270 -35.57 21.30 -29.32
CA MET A 270 -36.53 20.47 -30.06
C MET A 270 -37.92 21.10 -30.08
N ASN A 271 -38.39 21.65 -28.96
CA ASN A 271 -39.69 22.33 -28.88
C ASN A 271 -39.74 23.58 -29.77
N ILE A 272 -38.68 24.41 -29.74
CA ILE A 272 -38.59 25.58 -30.62
C ILE A 272 -38.57 25.14 -32.09
N SER A 273 -37.80 24.12 -32.44
CA SER A 273 -37.75 23.58 -33.80
C SER A 273 -39.12 23.09 -34.28
N ASN A 274 -39.87 22.39 -33.41
CA ASN A 274 -41.23 21.93 -33.73
C ASN A 274 -42.20 23.10 -33.94
N GLN A 275 -42.16 24.14 -33.09
CA GLN A 275 -42.98 25.34 -33.28
C GLN A 275 -42.66 26.07 -34.58
N VAL A 276 -41.37 26.20 -34.92
CA VAL A 276 -40.94 26.80 -36.19
C VAL A 276 -41.48 26.01 -37.38
N ASN A 277 -41.42 24.67 -37.35
CA ASN A 277 -41.95 23.83 -38.42
C ASN A 277 -43.48 23.92 -38.53
N GLU A 278 -44.19 23.96 -37.40
CA GLU A 278 -45.65 24.12 -37.40
C GLU A 278 -46.07 25.46 -38.02
N LEU A 279 -45.38 26.55 -37.67
CA LEU A 279 -45.62 27.88 -38.24
C LEU A 279 -45.33 27.91 -39.75
N LYS A 280 -44.25 27.25 -40.20
CA LYS A 280 -43.96 27.10 -41.64
C LYS A 280 -45.11 26.40 -42.38
N HIS A 281 -45.63 25.29 -41.83
CA HIS A 281 -46.77 24.58 -42.42
C HIS A 281 -48.04 25.44 -42.48
N LYS A 282 -48.33 26.22 -41.42
CA LYS A 282 -49.47 27.16 -41.39
C LYS A 282 -49.33 28.32 -42.39
N ALA A 283 -48.14 28.88 -42.53
CA ALA A 283 -47.84 29.92 -43.52
C ALA A 283 -48.02 29.39 -44.96
N LEU A 284 -47.42 28.23 -45.27
CA LEU A 284 -47.60 27.51 -46.54
C LEU A 284 -49.08 27.31 -46.91
N SER A 285 -49.89 26.87 -45.93
CA SER A 285 -51.32 26.64 -46.13
C SER A 285 -52.12 27.94 -46.32
N SER A 286 -51.66 29.05 -45.75
CA SER A 286 -52.36 30.34 -45.82
C SER A 286 -52.07 31.10 -47.13
N MET A 287 -50.92 30.85 -47.76
CA MET A 287 -50.57 31.43 -49.07
C MET A 287 -51.40 30.84 -50.23
N MET A 288 -52.00 29.68 -50.04
CA MET A 288 -52.97 29.10 -50.97
C MET A 288 -54.38 29.40 -50.48
N ASN A 289 -55.02 30.47 -50.96
CA ASN A 289 -56.41 30.76 -50.60
C ASN A 289 -57.31 29.58 -51.05
N PRO A 290 -57.87 28.77 -50.13
CA PRO A 290 -58.59 27.55 -50.51
C PRO A 290 -59.85 27.85 -51.32
N HIS A 291 -60.49 29.00 -51.04
CA HIS A 291 -61.64 29.48 -51.78
C HIS A 291 -61.26 29.88 -53.22
N PHE A 292 -60.09 30.50 -53.41
CA PHE A 292 -59.59 30.82 -54.75
C PHE A 292 -59.30 29.54 -55.57
N ILE A 293 -58.66 28.53 -54.98
CA ILE A 293 -58.37 27.25 -55.65
C ILE A 293 -59.68 26.57 -56.08
N PHE A 294 -60.67 26.52 -55.19
CA PHE A 294 -61.99 25.93 -55.48
C PHE A 294 -62.71 26.68 -56.62
N ASN A 295 -62.72 28.02 -56.57
CA ASN A 295 -63.32 28.84 -57.62
C ASN A 295 -62.60 28.68 -58.96
N SER A 296 -61.28 28.54 -58.92
CA SER A 296 -60.46 28.33 -60.11
C SER A 296 -60.78 26.99 -60.78
N LEU A 297 -60.91 25.91 -60.00
CA LEU A 297 -61.31 24.59 -60.51
C LEU A 297 -62.70 24.61 -61.14
N ASN A 298 -63.68 25.24 -60.50
CA ASN A 298 -65.03 25.37 -61.04
C ASN A 298 -65.05 26.16 -62.36
N SER A 299 -64.19 27.18 -62.48
CA SER A 299 -64.06 27.98 -63.69
C SER A 299 -63.48 27.18 -64.86
N VAL A 300 -62.47 26.36 -64.59
CA VAL A 300 -61.93 25.39 -65.57
C VAL A 300 -63.01 24.41 -66.01
N GLN A 301 -63.75 23.84 -65.05
CA GLN A 301 -64.82 22.89 -65.34
C GLN A 301 -65.91 23.53 -66.22
N TYR A 302 -66.30 24.77 -65.93
CA TYR A 302 -67.23 25.52 -66.75
C TYR A 302 -66.72 25.71 -68.18
N LEU A 303 -65.46 26.17 -68.37
CA LEU A 303 -64.86 26.38 -69.69
C LEU A 303 -64.78 25.08 -70.52
N ILE A 304 -64.51 23.95 -69.87
CA ILE A 304 -64.54 22.62 -70.51
C ILE A 304 -65.96 22.25 -70.94
N ASN A 305 -66.97 22.50 -70.09
CA ASN A 305 -68.37 22.18 -70.37
C ASN A 305 -68.95 22.99 -71.53
N ILE A 306 -68.50 24.23 -71.74
CA ILE A 306 -68.91 25.08 -72.88
C ILE A 306 -68.02 24.88 -74.13
N ASP A 307 -67.24 23.81 -74.17
CA ASP A 307 -66.31 23.40 -75.24
C ASP A 307 -65.23 24.43 -75.62
N ARG A 308 -64.90 25.36 -74.71
CA ARG A 308 -63.80 26.33 -74.85
C ARG A 308 -62.49 25.75 -74.34
N LYS A 309 -62.08 24.62 -74.92
CA LYS A 309 -60.91 23.85 -74.50
C LYS A 309 -59.60 24.64 -74.47
N ARG A 310 -59.41 25.58 -75.39
CA ARG A 310 -58.21 26.43 -75.45
C ARG A 310 -58.11 27.35 -74.22
N GLU A 311 -59.19 28.05 -73.89
CA GLU A 311 -59.27 28.92 -72.71
C GLU A 311 -59.10 28.11 -71.41
N ALA A 312 -59.68 26.90 -71.34
CA ALA A 312 -59.51 26.00 -70.20
C ALA A 312 -58.03 25.58 -70.00
N ASN A 313 -57.33 25.22 -71.07
CA ASN A 313 -55.91 24.85 -71.01
C ASN A 313 -55.02 26.03 -70.60
N ASP A 314 -55.28 27.22 -71.15
CA ASP A 314 -54.56 28.44 -70.77
C ASP A 314 -54.78 28.79 -69.29
N TYR A 315 -56.01 28.62 -68.80
CA TYR A 315 -56.36 28.81 -67.38
C TYR A 315 -55.61 27.84 -66.46
N ILE A 316 -55.56 26.55 -66.81
CA ILE A 316 -54.79 25.54 -66.06
C ILE A 316 -53.30 25.89 -66.05
N SER A 317 -52.74 26.32 -67.18
CA SER A 317 -51.33 26.71 -67.27
C SER A 317 -51.01 27.90 -66.36
N LEU A 318 -51.86 28.94 -66.36
CA LEU A 318 -51.70 30.10 -65.49
C LEU A 318 -51.86 29.73 -64.01
N MET A 319 -52.85 28.90 -63.68
CA MET A 319 -53.08 28.41 -62.32
C MET A 319 -51.91 27.57 -61.80
N ALA A 320 -51.36 26.66 -62.62
CA ALA A 320 -50.18 25.87 -62.25
C ALA A 320 -48.94 26.75 -62.02
N LYS A 321 -48.74 27.80 -62.84
CA LYS A 321 -47.67 28.79 -62.64
C LYS A 321 -47.85 29.55 -61.32
N LEU A 322 -49.06 29.99 -61.00
CA LEU A 322 -49.35 30.69 -59.76
C LEU A 322 -49.13 29.80 -58.51
N ILE A 323 -49.61 28.55 -58.54
CA ILE A 323 -49.40 27.59 -57.44
C ILE A 323 -47.91 27.32 -57.25
N ARG A 324 -47.17 27.10 -58.33
CA ARG A 324 -45.74 26.87 -58.27
C ARG A 324 -44.99 28.07 -57.69
N MET A 325 -45.31 29.30 -58.14
CA MET A 325 -44.72 30.51 -57.57
C MET A 325 -45.05 30.68 -56.08
N ASN A 326 -46.26 30.34 -55.64
CA ASN A 326 -46.62 30.38 -54.21
C ASN A 326 -45.83 29.36 -53.37
N LEU A 327 -45.60 28.16 -53.89
CA LEU A 327 -44.84 27.12 -53.20
C LEU A 327 -43.34 27.44 -53.14
N GLU A 328 -42.77 27.99 -54.22
CA GLU A 328 -41.36 28.42 -54.29
C GLU A 328 -41.10 29.63 -53.38
N SER A 329 -42.03 30.60 -53.29
CA SER A 329 -41.91 31.75 -52.39
C SER A 329 -42.04 31.39 -50.90
N ALA A 330 -42.59 30.23 -50.55
CA ALA A 330 -42.81 29.84 -49.16
C ALA A 330 -41.56 29.28 -48.46
N SER A 331 -40.51 28.94 -49.22
CA SER A 331 -39.20 28.57 -48.68
C SER A 331 -38.27 29.76 -48.48
N GLU A 332 -38.58 30.90 -49.07
CA GLU A 332 -37.78 32.12 -49.00
C GLU A 332 -38.22 33.01 -47.84
N SER A 333 -37.26 33.68 -47.21
CA SER A 333 -37.53 34.56 -46.06
C SER A 333 -38.04 35.95 -46.49
N TYR A 334 -37.81 36.32 -47.76
CA TYR A 334 -38.22 37.59 -48.36
C TYR A 334 -38.66 37.35 -49.81
N ILE A 335 -39.70 38.06 -50.26
CA ILE A 335 -40.20 38.01 -51.64
C ILE A 335 -39.87 39.34 -52.29
N ARG A 336 -39.22 39.31 -53.46
CA ARG A 336 -38.88 40.52 -54.20
C ARG A 336 -40.15 41.17 -54.76
N LEU A 337 -40.19 42.50 -54.77
CA LEU A 337 -41.38 43.23 -55.22
C LEU A 337 -41.73 42.95 -56.68
N ASP A 338 -40.75 42.73 -57.57
CA ASP A 338 -41.00 42.34 -58.96
C ASP A 338 -41.64 40.95 -59.09
N GLU A 339 -41.29 40.02 -58.21
CA GLU A 339 -41.91 38.69 -58.14
C GLU A 339 -43.33 38.78 -57.60
N GLU A 340 -43.57 39.64 -56.60
CA GLU A 340 -44.91 39.94 -56.09
C GLU A 340 -45.80 40.54 -57.18
N ILE A 341 -45.30 41.53 -57.93
CA ILE A 341 -46.05 42.16 -59.02
C ILE A 341 -46.40 41.14 -60.10
N LYS A 342 -45.46 40.27 -60.51
CA LYS A 342 -45.74 39.18 -61.46
C LYS A 342 -46.79 38.21 -60.93
N ARG A 343 -46.75 37.92 -59.63
CA ARG A 343 -47.73 37.05 -58.98
C ARG A 343 -49.12 37.67 -58.95
N LEU A 344 -49.21 38.95 -58.60
CA LEU A 344 -50.46 39.72 -58.62
C LEU A 344 -51.03 39.82 -60.03
N ASP A 345 -50.19 40.04 -61.04
CA ASP A 345 -50.60 40.01 -62.45
C ASP A 345 -51.19 38.64 -62.84
N LEU A 346 -50.50 37.54 -62.49
CA LEU A 346 -51.02 36.19 -62.72
C LEU A 346 -52.36 35.94 -62.02
N TYR A 347 -52.48 36.36 -60.76
CA TYR A 347 -53.71 36.23 -59.98
C TYR A 347 -54.87 37.01 -60.63
N LEU A 348 -54.66 38.29 -60.95
CA LEU A 348 -55.67 39.14 -61.56
C LEU A 348 -56.01 38.68 -62.98
N ARG A 349 -55.07 38.11 -63.72
CA ARG A 349 -55.31 37.52 -65.04
C ARG A 349 -56.20 36.26 -64.96
N ILE A 350 -55.98 35.41 -63.97
CA ILE A 350 -56.84 34.23 -63.70
C ILE A 350 -58.25 34.69 -63.31
N GLU A 351 -58.37 35.70 -62.45
CA GLU A 351 -59.64 36.32 -62.08
C GLU A 351 -60.35 36.95 -63.28
N LYS A 352 -59.61 37.64 -64.16
CA LYS A 352 -60.15 38.26 -65.38
C LYS A 352 -60.71 37.23 -66.36
N LEU A 353 -60.00 36.12 -66.56
CA LEU A 353 -60.51 35.00 -67.36
C LEU A 353 -61.78 34.40 -66.74
N ARG A 354 -61.84 34.25 -65.41
CA ARG A 354 -63.04 33.76 -64.71
C ARG A 354 -64.26 34.63 -64.97
N PHE A 355 -64.09 35.95 -64.97
CA PHE A 355 -65.18 36.89 -65.18
C PHE A 355 -65.40 37.28 -66.65
N SER A 356 -64.80 36.57 -67.60
CA SER A 356 -64.98 36.81 -69.05
C SER A 356 -64.69 38.27 -69.43
N ASP A 357 -63.55 38.81 -68.98
CA ASP A 357 -63.08 40.17 -69.28
C ASP A 357 -63.98 41.32 -68.78
N LYS A 358 -64.85 41.08 -67.79
CA LYS A 358 -65.73 42.11 -67.19
C LYS A 358 -65.01 43.20 -66.40
N PHE A 359 -63.69 43.12 -66.22
CA PHE A 359 -62.91 44.16 -65.56
C PHE A 359 -61.52 44.32 -66.18
N SER A 360 -61.00 45.54 -66.10
CA SER A 360 -59.62 45.89 -66.45
C SER A 360 -58.87 46.30 -65.19
N TYR A 361 -57.58 46.00 -65.15
CA TYR A 361 -56.69 46.40 -64.07
C TYR A 361 -55.39 46.93 -64.67
N ASP A 362 -54.73 47.81 -63.92
CA ASP A 362 -53.37 48.27 -64.19
C ASP A 362 -52.62 48.32 -62.85
N ILE A 363 -51.36 47.89 -62.85
CA ILE A 363 -50.54 47.82 -61.63
C ILE A 363 -49.47 48.91 -61.74
N ILE A 364 -49.72 50.03 -61.07
CA ILE A 364 -48.81 51.19 -61.08
C ILE A 364 -47.95 51.17 -59.83
N ALA A 365 -46.63 51.06 -60.00
CA ALA A 365 -45.68 51.24 -58.91
C ALA A 365 -45.51 52.74 -58.60
N GLY A 366 -45.47 53.10 -57.31
CA GLY A 366 -45.32 54.48 -56.87
C GLY A 366 -43.95 55.09 -57.26
N PRO A 367 -43.88 56.43 -57.45
CA PRO A 367 -42.62 57.09 -57.80
C PRO A 367 -41.58 56.91 -56.68
N GLY A 368 -40.41 56.35 -57.03
CA GLY A 368 -39.31 56.08 -56.10
C GLY A 368 -39.17 54.62 -55.64
N VAL A 369 -40.09 53.72 -56.02
CA VAL A 369 -40.03 52.30 -55.65
C VAL A 369 -39.18 51.51 -56.64
N ASN A 370 -38.01 51.01 -56.21
CA ASN A 370 -37.16 50.16 -57.04
C ASN A 370 -37.56 48.69 -56.91
N SER A 371 -38.21 48.15 -57.95
CA SER A 371 -38.74 46.78 -57.98
C SER A 371 -37.67 45.69 -58.04
N ARG A 372 -36.38 46.03 -58.18
CA ARG A 372 -35.29 45.03 -58.35
C ARG A 372 -34.42 44.81 -57.12
N ILE A 373 -34.51 45.64 -56.08
CA ILE A 373 -33.61 45.58 -54.92
C ILE A 373 -34.14 44.58 -53.88
N ASN A 374 -33.30 43.63 -53.47
CA ASN A 374 -33.48 42.89 -52.23
C ASN A 374 -33.07 43.80 -51.07
N HIS A 375 -33.93 43.95 -50.07
CA HIS A 375 -33.57 44.72 -48.88
C HIS A 375 -32.56 43.88 -48.08
N ASP A 376 -31.29 44.30 -48.11
CA ASP A 376 -30.19 43.72 -47.35
C ASP A 376 -30.20 44.36 -45.94
N PRO A 377 -30.39 43.60 -44.85
CA PRO A 377 -30.57 44.17 -43.51
C PRO A 377 -29.28 44.71 -42.88
N GLU A 378 -28.13 44.71 -43.58
CA GLU A 378 -26.86 45.19 -43.03
C GLU A 378 -26.65 46.72 -43.08
N TYR A 379 -27.57 47.49 -43.65
CA TYR A 379 -27.51 48.96 -43.63
C TYR A 379 -28.89 49.61 -43.47
N ASP A 380 -29.43 49.68 -42.24
CA ASP A 380 -30.02 50.93 -41.74
C ASP A 380 -30.19 50.93 -40.20
N HIS A 381 -29.28 51.63 -39.53
CA HIS A 381 -29.43 52.06 -38.14
C HIS A 381 -29.70 53.57 -38.11
N THR A 382 -30.71 54.09 -38.80
CA THR A 382 -31.25 55.43 -38.47
C THR A 382 -32.57 55.71 -39.20
N ALA A 383 -33.69 55.61 -38.48
CA ALA A 383 -34.62 56.73 -38.32
C ALA A 383 -35.90 56.28 -37.60
N VAL A 384 -35.97 56.73 -36.34
CA VAL A 384 -37.21 56.91 -35.58
C VAL A 384 -37.95 58.11 -36.18
N CYS A 385 -39.21 57.92 -36.58
CA CYS A 385 -40.38 58.76 -36.26
C CYS A 385 -41.64 58.18 -36.92
#